data_AF-A0A2N2XCW7-F1
#
_entry.id   AF-A0A2N2XCW7-F1
#
_cell.length_a   1.000
_cell.length_b   1.000
_cell.length_c   1.000
_cell.angle_alpha   90.00
_cell.angle_beta   90.00
_cell.angle_gamma   90.00
#
_symmetry.space_group_name_H-M   'P 1'
#
loop_
_entity.id
_entity.type
_entity.pdbx_description
1 polymer ?
#
loop_
_entity_poly.entity_id
_entity_poly.type
_entity_poly.pdbx_seq_one_letter_code
_entity_poly.pdbx_strand_id
1 'polypeptide(L)' 'MIKKMILCSLTVSFFSSCVAVKEYEKVTINDPDMALSEKSVHRLETTFQSYREAASGANGGKTGGGCGCN' A
#
# COMPACT_ATOMS: atom_id res chain seq x y z
N MET A 1 -14.96 -12.77 36.93
CA MET A 1 -15.10 -13.15 35.50
C MET A 1 -15.90 -12.13 34.70
N ILE A 2 -17.05 -11.63 35.20
CA ILE A 2 -17.89 -10.63 34.53
C ILE A 2 -17.15 -9.33 34.11
N LYS A 3 -16.26 -8.78 34.94
CA LYS A 3 -15.46 -7.58 34.58
C LYS A 3 -14.57 -7.79 33.34
N LYS A 4 -14.03 -9.00 33.14
CA LYS A 4 -13.22 -9.34 31.96
C LYS A 4 -14.09 -9.48 30.70
N MET A 5 -15.30 -9.99 30.85
CA MET A 5 -16.28 -10.10 29.75
C MET A 5 -16.75 -8.73 29.27
N ILE A 6 -17.04 -7.81 30.20
CA ILE A 6 -17.42 -6.43 29.87
C ILE A 6 -16.27 -5.72 29.14
N LEU A 7 -15.03 -5.91 29.61
CA LEU A 7 -13.85 -5.34 28.96
C LEU A 7 -13.67 -5.86 27.53
N CYS A 8 -13.78 -7.17 27.29
CA CYS A 8 -13.72 -7.75 25.94
C CYS A 8 -14.84 -7.25 25.03
N SER A 9 -16.07 -7.13 25.55
CA SER A 9 -17.20 -6.63 24.78
C SER A 9 -16.97 -5.17 24.33
N LEU A 10 -16.39 -4.36 25.21
CA LEU A 10 -16.09 -2.96 24.91
C LEU A 10 -15.02 -2.84 23.83
N THR A 11 -13.96 -3.64 23.89
CA THR A 11 -12.87 -3.60 22.91
C THR A 11 -13.32 -4.02 21.51
N VAL A 12 -14.18 -5.05 21.39
CA VAL A 12 -14.68 -5.52 20.08
C VAL A 12 -15.51 -4.46 19.36
N SER A 13 -16.26 -3.63 20.10
CA SER A 13 -17.09 -2.57 19.51
C SER A 13 -16.26 -1.52 18.75
N PHE A 14 -15.02 -1.25 19.17
CA PHE A 14 -14.17 -0.24 18.54
C PHE A 14 -13.59 -0.66 17.17
N PHE A 15 -13.59 -1.96 16.85
CA PHE A 15 -13.07 -2.46 15.57
C PHE A 15 -14.15 -2.55 14.47
N SER A 16 -15.39 -2.16 14.75
CA SER A 16 -16.53 -2.29 13.82
C SER A 16 -16.63 -1.18 12.75
N SER A 17 -15.77 -0.16 12.78
CA SER A 17 -15.89 1.03 11.93
C SER A 17 -15.23 0.92 10.54
N CYS A 18 -14.50 -0.16 10.25
CA CYS A 18 -13.90 -0.35 8.93
C CYS A 18 -14.97 -0.62 7.86
N VAL A 19 -15.09 0.28 6.87
CA VAL A 19 -16.03 0.18 5.75
C VAL A 19 -15.27 0.33 4.43
N ALA A 20 -15.70 -0.40 3.40
CA ALA A 20 -15.15 -0.25 2.06
C ALA A 20 -15.47 1.14 1.49
N VAL A 21 -14.45 1.82 0.97
CA VAL A 21 -14.60 3.14 0.33
C VAL A 21 -15.35 3.00 -0.98
N LYS A 22 -16.29 3.92 -1.25
CA LYS A 22 -17.04 3.92 -2.51
C LYS A 22 -16.12 4.29 -3.67
N GLU A 23 -16.38 3.72 -4.85
CA GLU A 23 -15.46 3.86 -5.99
C GLU A 23 -15.14 5.32 -6.36
N TYR A 24 -16.14 6.21 -6.30
CA TYR A 24 -15.95 7.62 -6.62
C TYR A 24 -15.14 8.40 -5.57
N GLU A 25 -15.13 7.96 -4.30
CA GLU A 25 -14.32 8.58 -3.23
C GLU A 25 -12.84 8.18 -3.37
N LYS A 26 -12.56 7.09 -4.07
CA LYS A 26 -11.18 6.67 -4.35
C LYS A 26 -10.45 7.68 -5.23
N VAL A 27 -11.13 8.53 -6.00
CA VAL A 27 -10.47 9.57 -6.81
C VAL A 27 -9.69 10.58 -5.95
N THR A 28 -10.13 10.83 -4.71
CA THR A 28 -9.45 11.76 -3.80
C THR A 28 -8.40 11.06 -2.92
N ILE A 29 -8.42 9.73 -2.86
CA ILE A 29 -7.51 8.93 -2.04
C ILE A 29 -6.36 8.38 -2.89
N ASN A 30 -6.65 8.00 -4.14
CA ASN A 30 -5.68 7.46 -5.08
C ASN A 30 -4.91 8.61 -5.72
N ASP A 31 -3.74 8.90 -5.16
CA ASP A 31 -2.78 9.80 -5.79
C ASP A 31 -2.13 9.10 -7.01
N PRO A 32 -2.12 9.73 -8.20
CA PRO A 32 -1.46 9.16 -9.38
C PRO A 32 0.04 8.89 -9.18
N ASP A 33 0.72 9.59 -8.27
CA ASP A 33 2.13 9.38 -7.97
C ASP A 33 2.38 8.22 -6.99
N MET A 34 1.34 7.67 -6.35
CA MET A 34 1.45 6.45 -5.53
C MET A 34 1.38 5.15 -6.35
N ALA A 35 1.21 5.24 -7.67
CA ALA A 35 1.28 4.06 -8.52
C ALA A 35 2.67 3.41 -8.36
N LEU A 36 2.70 2.12 -7.99
CA LEU A 36 3.93 1.33 -7.86
C LEU A 36 4.63 1.06 -9.20
N SER A 37 4.31 1.82 -10.25
CA SER A 37 4.88 1.69 -11.58
C SER A 37 5.59 2.99 -11.93
N GLU A 38 6.86 2.83 -12.32
CA GLU A 38 7.68 3.92 -12.83
C GLU A 38 7.09 4.53 -14.11
N LYS A 39 7.09 5.87 -14.18
CA LYS A 39 6.71 6.56 -15.42
C LYS A 39 7.76 6.24 -16.48
N SER A 40 7.32 6.00 -17.71
CA SER A 40 8.21 5.60 -18.82
C SER A 40 9.38 6.57 -19.06
N VAL A 41 9.19 7.85 -18.76
CA VAL A 41 10.20 8.92 -18.87
C VAL A 41 11.36 8.77 -17.88
N HIS A 42 11.14 8.19 -16.70
CA HIS A 42 12.17 8.05 -15.64
C HIS A 42 12.97 6.75 -15.75
N ARG A 43 12.61 5.86 -16.69
CA ARG A 43 13.23 4.53 -16.83
C ARG A 43 14.76 4.54 -16.82
N LEU A 44 15.39 5.51 -17.47
CA LEU A 44 16.86 5.61 -17.53
C LEU A 44 17.46 5.95 -16.15
N GLU A 45 16.85 6.89 -15.44
CA GLU A 45 17.26 7.31 -14.09
C GLU A 45 17.10 6.16 -13.09
N THR A 46 15.95 5.49 -13.10
CA THR A 46 15.71 4.33 -12.24
C THR A 46 16.69 3.21 -12.55
N THR A 47 16.99 2.94 -13.82
CA THR A 47 17.96 1.91 -14.21
C THR A 47 19.36 2.25 -13.69
N PHE A 48 19.75 3.52 -13.77
CA PHE A 48 21.02 3.98 -13.21
C PHE A 48 21.08 3.80 -11.69
N GLN A 49 20.03 4.21 -10.97
CA GLN A 49 19.94 4.05 -9.51
C GLN A 49 19.95 2.57 -9.10
N SER A 50 19.15 1.72 -9.76
CA SER A 50 19.14 0.28 -9.52
C SER A 50 20.50 -0.37 -9.76
N TYR A 51 21.21 0.03 -10.82
CA TYR A 51 22.55 -0.49 -11.10
C TYR A 51 23.57 -0.05 -10.04
N ARG A 52 23.51 1.22 -9.61
CA ARG A 52 24.41 1.77 -8.59
C ARG A 52 24.17 1.18 -7.20
N GLU A 53 22.91 1.03 -6.81
CA GLU A 53 22.49 0.75 -5.44
C GLU A 53 22.07 -0.71 -5.23
N ALA A 54 22.16 -1.53 -6.27
CA ALA A 54 21.69 -2.91 -6.29
C ALA A 54 20.23 -3.05 -5.81
N ALA A 55 19.41 -2.03 -6.07
CA ALA A 55 18.01 -2.00 -5.66
C ALA A 55 17.19 -2.99 -6.50
N SER A 56 16.52 -3.93 -5.82
CA SER A 56 15.64 -4.93 -6.45
C SER A 56 14.27 -4.93 -5.75
N GLY A 57 13.23 -4.40 -6.39
CA GLY A 57 11.85 -4.49 -5.89
C GLY A 57 10.98 -3.26 -6.16
N ALA A 58 9.70 -3.34 -5.76
CA ALA A 58 8.72 -2.25 -5.61
C ALA A 58 8.27 -1.45 -6.86
N ASN A 59 8.84 -1.65 -8.04
CA ASN A 59 8.58 -0.78 -9.21
C ASN A 59 7.56 -1.34 -10.22
N GLY A 60 6.84 -2.42 -9.87
CA GLY A 60 5.73 -2.98 -10.66
C GLY A 60 6.12 -3.53 -12.05
N GLY A 61 7.39 -3.45 -12.42
CA GLY A 61 7.95 -3.86 -13.72
C GLY A 61 8.91 -5.05 -13.62
N LYS A 62 9.34 -5.55 -14.77
CA LYS A 62 10.18 -6.77 -14.89
C LYS A 62 11.55 -6.66 -14.21
N THR A 63 12.08 -5.45 -14.06
CA THR A 63 13.39 -5.16 -13.47
C THR A 63 13.38 -5.01 -11.95
N GLY A 64 12.19 -4.92 -11.32
CA GLY A 64 12.04 -4.66 -9.88
C GLY A 64 10.96 -5.54 -9.25
N GLY A 65 11.00 -6.85 -9.52
CA GLY A 65 10.04 -7.84 -9.02
C GLY A 65 10.10 -7.99 -7.50
N GLY A 66 9.43 -7.10 -6.78
CA GLY A 66 9.04 -7.32 -5.40
C GLY A 66 7.75 -8.15 -5.34
N CYS A 67 7.55 -8.88 -4.24
CA CYS A 67 6.25 -9.46 -3.91
C CYS A 67 5.26 -8.30 -3.78
N GLY A 68 4.49 -8.03 -4.84
CA GLY A 68 3.49 -6.98 -4.88
C GLY A 68 2.39 -7.31 -3.90
N CYS A 69 2.55 -6.89 -2.65
CA CYS A 69 1.46 -6.86 -1.69
C CYS A 69 0.56 -5.68 -2.07
N ASN A 70 -0.54 -5.99 -2.77
CA ASN A 70 -1.78 -5.21 -2.68
C ASN A 70 -2.54 -5.72 -1.46
#